data_AF-A0A151EQI0-F1
#
_entry.id   AF-A0A151EQI0-F1
#
_cell.length_a   1.000
_cell.length_b   1.000
_cell.length_c   1.000
_cell.angle_alpha   90.00
_cell.angle_beta   90.00
_cell.angle_gamma   90.00
#
_symmetry.space_group_name_H-M   'P 1'
#
loop_
_entity.id
_entity.type
_entity.pdbx_description
1 polymer ?
#
loop_
_entity_poly.entity_id
_entity_poly.type
_entity_poly.pdbx_seq_one_letter_code
_entity_poly.pdbx_strand_id
1 'polypeptide(L)'
;MNNEISKAGGLAEVYNTFSLEREDILDEVTLLVKAVEISQGRGNLIILVVNEPYIRNLFVDAISEKFKTKEVVVTKREQISRKSIDEESDVYFWQLPESVDPDILNALNFRRELFYETDFPHVVICNEGVLNAIIRDAPDFWRYKASFHIVKGKPVQTVPDLLLFGCERWEKNVPREIKINEYLLEKVKSDGQRAYLFFERAQLYLRLSEYEKALEYYRKSLEIFESLDNLYEIAVAYRQIGVIYQVQGEYDKALEYYRKSLEIFKNLKDVQAIAKTYHNMGSIYQIQGEYSKALEYYRKSLEIFENLHDTHSIAKIYHNMGSIYQIQGEYSKALEYYRKSLEIFENFKDVQGVAKTYHNIGIVNQIQGEYTKALEYYNKSLEIKEKIYDIKGIAATGRQIRMVHEDREKYGGASTDQKVSKV
;
A
#
# COMPACT_ATOMS: atom_id res chain seq x y z
N MET A 1 -35.82 -50.52 24.52
CA MET A 1 -34.69 -50.00 25.31
C MET A 1 -33.43 -50.23 24.48
N ASN A 2 -33.21 -49.52 23.37
CA ASN A 2 -32.83 -48.11 23.21
C ASN A 2 -31.63 -47.65 24.05
N ASN A 3 -30.51 -47.59 23.33
CA ASN A 3 -29.45 -46.56 23.33
C ASN A 3 -28.49 -46.44 24.51
N GLU A 4 -27.43 -47.24 24.45
CA GLU A 4 -26.07 -46.76 24.75
C GLU A 4 -25.11 -47.22 23.65
N ILE A 5 -25.13 -46.53 22.49
CA ILE A 5 -24.01 -46.52 21.55
C ILE A 5 -23.82 -45.08 21.05
N SER A 6 -22.56 -44.63 21.09
CA SER A 6 -22.00 -43.43 20.45
C SER A 6 -22.31 -42.06 21.09
N LYS A 7 -21.48 -41.66 22.07
CA LYS A 7 -21.22 -40.24 22.38
C LYS A 7 -19.80 -39.79 22.03
N ALA A 8 -19.07 -40.59 21.26
CA ALA A 8 -17.72 -40.29 20.76
C ALA A 8 -17.63 -40.19 19.22
N GLY A 9 -18.76 -40.26 18.49
CA GLY A 9 -18.78 -40.24 17.01
C GLY A 9 -19.17 -38.90 16.36
N GLY A 10 -19.77 -37.97 17.10
CA GLY A 10 -20.39 -36.77 16.49
C GLY A 10 -19.43 -35.64 16.09
N LEU A 11 -18.22 -35.61 16.62
CA LEU A 11 -17.18 -34.61 16.33
C LEU A 11 -15.93 -35.25 15.68
N ALA A 12 -16.04 -36.45 15.13
CA ALA A 12 -14.94 -37.08 14.37
C ALA A 12 -15.31 -37.26 12.89
N GLU A 13 -16.60 -37.39 12.56
CA GLU A 13 -17.04 -37.66 11.18
C GLU A 13 -17.37 -36.42 10.34
N VAL A 14 -17.46 -35.23 10.94
CA VAL A 14 -17.56 -33.95 10.18
C VAL A 14 -16.16 -33.35 9.89
N TYR A 15 -15.10 -33.94 10.42
CA TYR A 15 -13.74 -33.40 10.43
C TYR A 15 -12.79 -33.99 9.38
N ASN A 16 -13.32 -34.66 8.35
CA ASN A 16 -12.53 -35.51 7.47
C ASN A 16 -12.59 -35.14 5.98
N THR A 17 -12.36 -33.86 5.68
CA THR A 17 -12.01 -33.41 4.31
C THR A 17 -11.10 -32.18 4.41
N PHE A 18 -9.90 -32.27 3.84
CA PHE A 18 -8.85 -31.22 3.73
C PHE A 18 -7.94 -31.00 4.96
N SER A 19 -6.94 -31.89 5.11
CA SER A 19 -5.94 -31.85 6.19
C SER A 19 -4.88 -30.74 6.06
N LEU A 20 -4.66 -30.17 4.86
CA LEU A 20 -3.67 -29.12 4.63
C LEU A 20 -4.18 -27.71 4.94
N GLU A 21 -5.46 -27.40 4.68
CA GLU A 21 -6.07 -26.10 5.04
C GLU A 21 -6.22 -25.93 6.56
N ARG A 22 -6.21 -27.04 7.33
CA ARG A 22 -6.53 -27.05 8.76
C ARG A 22 -5.37 -26.64 9.66
N GLU A 23 -4.13 -26.99 9.32
CA GLU A 23 -2.94 -26.54 10.06
C GLU A 23 -2.71 -25.04 9.86
N ASP A 24 -2.85 -24.55 8.61
CA ASP A 24 -2.72 -23.13 8.29
C ASP A 24 -3.76 -22.27 9.03
N ILE A 25 -5.03 -22.72 9.08
CA ILE A 25 -6.07 -22.00 9.85
C ILE A 25 -5.78 -22.02 11.35
N LEU A 26 -5.25 -23.13 11.90
CA LEU A 26 -4.95 -23.22 13.33
C LEU A 26 -3.78 -22.30 13.74
N ASP A 27 -2.80 -22.11 12.84
CA ASP A 27 -1.73 -21.14 13.02
C ASP A 27 -2.25 -19.71 12.99
N GLU A 28 -3.13 -19.36 12.04
CA GLU A 28 -3.78 -18.04 11.98
C GLU A 28 -4.63 -17.78 13.24
N VAL A 29 -5.39 -18.78 13.71
CA VAL A 29 -6.13 -18.70 14.98
C VAL A 29 -5.18 -18.41 16.15
N THR A 30 -4.05 -19.12 16.20
CA THR A 30 -3.04 -18.92 17.26
C THR A 30 -2.45 -17.51 17.21
N LEU A 31 -2.17 -16.98 16.02
CA LEU A 31 -1.68 -15.63 15.80
C LEU A 31 -2.71 -14.58 16.25
N LEU A 32 -3.98 -14.75 15.89
CA LEU A 32 -5.05 -13.82 16.30
C LEU A 32 -5.21 -13.81 17.82
N VAL A 33 -5.26 -14.99 18.46
CA VAL A 33 -5.32 -15.12 19.92
C VAL A 33 -4.16 -14.36 20.59
N LYS A 34 -2.94 -14.47 20.04
CA LYS A 34 -1.78 -13.76 20.56
C LYS A 34 -1.86 -12.24 20.33
N ALA A 35 -2.34 -11.81 19.17
CA ALA A 35 -2.55 -10.39 18.89
C ALA A 35 -3.55 -9.77 19.88
N VAL A 36 -4.59 -10.51 20.25
CA VAL A 36 -5.55 -10.14 21.30
C VAL A 36 -4.87 -10.11 22.68
N GLU A 37 -4.09 -11.12 23.07
CA GLU A 37 -3.32 -11.14 24.33
C GLU A 37 -2.41 -9.91 24.46
N ILE A 38 -1.68 -9.54 23.41
CA ILE A 38 -0.77 -8.37 23.40
C ILE A 38 -1.55 -7.05 23.50
N SER A 39 -2.81 -7.06 23.05
CA SER A 39 -3.67 -5.89 22.97
C SER A 39 -4.50 -5.62 24.23
N GLN A 40 -4.56 -6.56 25.17
CA GLN A 40 -5.26 -6.36 26.44
C GLN A 40 -4.66 -5.19 27.25
N GLY A 41 -5.53 -4.33 27.78
CA GLY A 41 -5.17 -3.16 28.58
C GLY A 41 -4.63 -1.98 27.76
N ARG A 42 -4.82 -1.98 26.43
CA ARG A 42 -4.22 -0.99 25.52
C ARG A 42 -5.14 -0.46 24.41
N GLY A 43 -6.34 -1.02 24.21
CA GLY A 43 -7.31 -0.46 23.26
C GLY A 43 -6.93 -0.53 21.79
N ASN A 44 -6.77 -1.74 21.25
CA ASN A 44 -6.39 -1.90 19.84
C ASN A 44 -7.57 -2.38 18.98
N LEU A 45 -7.60 -1.88 17.74
CA LEU A 45 -8.44 -2.40 16.67
C LEU A 45 -7.68 -3.48 15.88
N ILE A 46 -8.27 -4.65 15.73
CA ILE A 46 -7.80 -5.74 14.88
C ILE A 46 -8.87 -5.97 13.81
N ILE A 47 -8.50 -5.91 12.54
CA ILE A 47 -9.41 -6.21 11.43
C ILE A 47 -9.10 -7.63 10.95
N LEU A 48 -10.05 -8.53 11.21
CA LEU A 48 -10.01 -9.93 10.81
C LEU A 48 -10.79 -10.10 9.49
N VAL A 49 -10.07 -10.48 8.44
CA VAL A 49 -10.65 -10.63 7.10
C VAL A 49 -10.86 -12.11 6.81
N VAL A 50 -12.12 -12.52 6.71
CA VAL A 50 -12.54 -13.91 6.51
C VAL A 50 -13.70 -13.95 5.52
N ASN A 51 -13.46 -14.53 4.34
CA ASN A 51 -14.46 -14.67 3.29
C ASN A 51 -15.47 -15.80 3.57
N GLU A 52 -15.04 -16.86 4.27
CA GLU A 52 -15.87 -18.03 4.54
C GLU A 52 -16.54 -17.96 5.94
N PRO A 53 -17.88 -17.92 6.04
CA PRO A 53 -18.58 -17.74 7.31
C PRO A 53 -18.27 -18.82 8.35
N TYR A 54 -18.05 -20.07 7.94
CA TYR A 54 -17.76 -21.16 8.88
C TYR A 54 -16.40 -20.99 9.58
N ILE A 55 -15.43 -20.37 8.90
CA ILE A 55 -14.10 -20.11 9.47
C ILE A 55 -14.18 -19.03 10.54
N ARG A 56 -15.07 -18.03 10.38
CA ARG A 56 -15.24 -16.94 11.37
C ARG A 56 -15.56 -17.47 12.76
N ASN A 57 -16.49 -18.43 12.83
CA ASN A 57 -16.89 -19.05 14.09
C ASN A 57 -15.70 -19.73 14.78
N LEU A 58 -14.80 -20.36 14.00
CA LEU A 58 -13.59 -20.98 14.54
C LEU A 58 -12.70 -19.98 15.30
N PHE A 59 -12.52 -18.77 14.76
CA PHE A 59 -11.74 -17.71 15.40
C PHE A 59 -12.42 -17.15 16.65
N VAL A 60 -13.75 -16.95 16.58
CA VAL A 60 -14.54 -16.47 17.73
C VAL A 60 -14.50 -17.51 18.86
N ASP A 61 -14.72 -18.79 18.54
CA ASP A 61 -14.69 -19.89 19.50
C ASP A 61 -13.32 -20.00 20.18
N ALA A 62 -12.22 -19.99 19.41
CA ALA A 62 -10.87 -20.13 19.95
C ALA A 62 -10.46 -18.98 20.89
N ILE A 63 -10.91 -17.75 20.63
CA ILE A 63 -10.67 -16.62 21.53
C ILE A 63 -11.59 -16.71 22.75
N SER A 64 -12.83 -17.15 22.57
CA SER A 64 -13.81 -17.32 23.65
C SER A 64 -13.43 -18.42 24.63
N GLU A 65 -12.58 -19.38 24.24
CA GLU A 65 -11.99 -20.36 25.15
C GLU A 65 -11.03 -19.73 26.18
N LYS A 66 -10.41 -18.59 25.86
CA LYS A 66 -9.38 -17.95 26.69
C LYS A 66 -9.81 -16.63 27.31
N PHE A 67 -10.80 -15.96 26.74
CA PHE A 67 -11.21 -14.62 27.11
C PHE A 67 -12.72 -14.55 27.27
N LYS A 68 -13.20 -13.66 28.15
CA LYS A 68 -14.62 -13.32 28.17
C LYS A 68 -14.92 -12.43 26.97
N THR A 69 -15.64 -12.95 25.99
CA THR A 69 -15.89 -12.27 24.73
C THR A 69 -17.31 -11.70 24.67
N LYS A 70 -17.45 -10.58 23.96
CA LYS A 70 -18.76 -10.03 23.58
C LYS A 70 -18.84 -9.89 22.07
N GLU A 71 -19.89 -10.45 21.51
CA GLU A 71 -20.15 -10.34 20.07
C GLU A 71 -21.24 -9.31 19.77
N VAL A 72 -20.97 -8.44 18.81
CA VAL A 72 -21.88 -7.42 18.29
C VAL A 72 -22.06 -7.65 16.80
N VAL A 73 -23.21 -8.19 16.42
CA VAL A 73 -23.61 -8.33 15.02
C VAL A 73 -24.11 -6.99 14.50
N VAL A 74 -23.37 -6.38 13.58
CA VAL A 74 -23.67 -5.05 13.04
C VAL A 74 -24.61 -5.20 11.84
N THR A 75 -25.81 -4.68 11.97
CA THR A 75 -26.80 -4.57 10.88
C THR A 75 -27.18 -3.12 10.61
N LYS A 76 -26.96 -2.24 11.60
CA LYS A 76 -27.27 -0.81 11.55
C LYS A 76 -26.22 0.01 12.29
N ARG A 77 -26.07 1.28 11.89
CA ARG A 77 -25.08 2.21 12.44
C ARG A 77 -25.21 2.47 13.95
N GLU A 78 -26.41 2.35 14.51
CA GLU A 78 -26.68 2.60 15.95
C GLU A 78 -25.95 1.60 16.84
N GLN A 79 -25.65 0.42 16.31
CA GLN A 79 -24.97 -0.65 17.05
C GLN A 79 -23.47 -0.37 17.23
N ILE A 80 -22.85 0.48 16.38
CA ILE A 80 -21.47 0.93 16.57
C ILE A 80 -21.46 2.06 17.61
N SER A 81 -21.63 1.72 18.88
CA SER A 81 -21.68 2.70 19.96
C SER A 81 -21.17 2.13 21.28
N ARG A 82 -20.80 3.01 22.22
CA ARG A 82 -20.37 2.60 23.58
C ARG A 82 -21.44 1.81 24.34
N LYS A 83 -22.72 1.91 23.97
CA LYS A 83 -23.81 1.12 24.60
C LYS A 83 -23.74 -0.37 24.26
N SER A 84 -23.04 -0.73 23.20
CA SER A 84 -22.86 -2.12 22.76
C SER A 84 -21.68 -2.81 23.47
N ILE A 85 -20.97 -2.07 24.33
CA ILE A 85 -19.82 -2.51 25.11
C ILE A 85 -20.28 -2.63 26.58
N ASP A 86 -19.96 -3.74 27.24
CA ASP A 86 -20.14 -3.92 28.69
C ASP A 86 -18.77 -4.00 29.37
N GLU A 87 -18.54 -3.38 30.53
CA GLU A 87 -17.20 -3.33 31.17
C GLU A 87 -16.68 -4.70 31.66
N GLU A 88 -17.46 -5.76 31.49
CA GLU A 88 -17.12 -7.09 31.98
C GLU A 88 -16.44 -7.99 30.93
N SER A 89 -16.36 -7.57 29.67
CA SER A 89 -15.80 -8.36 28.57
C SER A 89 -14.36 -7.97 28.27
N ASP A 90 -13.52 -8.98 28.03
CA ASP A 90 -12.11 -8.84 27.73
C ASP A 90 -11.85 -8.49 26.26
N VAL A 91 -12.74 -8.89 25.34
CA VAL A 91 -12.58 -8.74 23.89
C VAL A 91 -13.94 -8.52 23.23
N TYR A 92 -14.01 -7.59 22.28
CA TYR A 92 -15.24 -7.32 21.51
C TYR A 92 -15.10 -7.74 20.05
N PHE A 93 -15.98 -8.62 19.61
CA PHE A 93 -16.14 -8.96 18.20
C PHE A 93 -17.22 -8.10 17.55
N TRP A 94 -16.89 -7.51 16.40
CA TRP A 94 -17.79 -6.71 15.58
C TRP A 94 -17.98 -7.44 14.26
N GLN A 95 -19.07 -8.18 14.12
CA GLN A 95 -19.37 -8.88 12.87
C GLN A 95 -20.04 -7.92 11.89
N LEU A 96 -19.34 -7.59 10.81
CA LEU A 96 -19.89 -6.78 9.73
C LEU A 96 -20.65 -7.65 8.73
N PRO A 97 -21.72 -7.12 8.09
CA PRO A 97 -22.48 -7.86 7.10
C PRO A 97 -21.65 -8.07 5.82
N GLU A 98 -21.97 -9.09 5.02
CA GLU A 98 -21.24 -9.40 3.77
C GLU A 98 -21.26 -8.25 2.75
N SER A 99 -22.26 -7.37 2.86
CA SER A 99 -22.37 -6.12 2.13
C SER A 99 -22.68 -5.02 3.12
N VAL A 100 -21.86 -3.97 3.14
CA VAL A 100 -21.95 -2.89 4.13
C VAL A 100 -22.54 -1.63 3.51
N ASP A 101 -23.56 -1.10 4.15
CA ASP A 101 -24.20 0.17 3.79
C ASP A 101 -23.27 1.38 4.11
N PRO A 102 -23.25 2.43 3.28
CA PRO A 102 -22.55 3.68 3.57
C PRO A 102 -22.77 4.26 4.97
N ASP A 103 -23.94 4.11 5.57
CA ASP A 103 -24.23 4.59 6.93
C ASP A 103 -23.42 3.85 8.00
N ILE A 104 -23.16 2.55 7.80
CA ILE A 104 -22.30 1.76 8.69
C ILE A 104 -20.84 2.19 8.50
N LEU A 105 -20.38 2.39 7.25
CA LEU A 105 -19.02 2.87 6.96
C LEU A 105 -18.79 4.26 7.58
N ASN A 106 -19.74 5.16 7.42
CA ASN A 106 -19.73 6.47 8.06
C ASN A 106 -19.62 6.34 9.58
N ALA A 107 -20.40 5.46 10.20
CA ALA A 107 -20.34 5.26 11.65
C ALA A 107 -19.00 4.69 12.13
N LEU A 108 -18.41 3.73 11.41
CA LEU A 108 -17.06 3.25 11.68
C LEU A 108 -16.03 4.41 11.61
N ASN A 109 -16.16 5.27 10.59
CA ASN A 109 -15.25 6.39 10.39
C ASN A 109 -15.37 7.47 11.48
N PHE A 110 -16.60 7.85 11.82
CA PHE A 110 -16.87 8.94 12.76
C PHE A 110 -16.78 8.55 14.22
N ARG A 111 -16.98 7.26 14.56
CA ARG A 111 -16.95 6.75 15.95
C ARG A 111 -15.73 5.91 16.24
N ARG A 112 -14.61 6.18 15.55
CA ARG A 112 -13.37 5.41 15.65
C ARG A 112 -12.80 5.37 17.08
N GLU A 113 -13.06 6.40 17.88
CA GLU A 113 -12.66 6.49 19.29
C GLU A 113 -13.20 5.33 20.13
N LEU A 114 -14.33 4.74 19.72
CA LEU A 114 -14.88 3.53 20.31
C LEU A 114 -13.88 2.36 20.34
N PHE A 115 -12.99 2.30 19.35
CA PHE A 115 -12.07 1.20 19.13
C PHE A 115 -10.65 1.48 19.63
N TYR A 116 -10.35 2.74 19.98
CA TYR A 116 -8.98 3.20 20.31
C TYR A 116 -8.83 3.85 21.68
N GLU A 117 -9.93 4.28 22.31
CA GLU A 117 -9.93 4.92 23.64
C GLU A 117 -10.44 4.00 24.75
N THR A 118 -10.80 2.76 24.42
CA THR A 118 -11.11 1.70 25.38
C THR A 118 -9.83 0.98 25.78
N ASP A 119 -9.80 0.26 26.90
CA ASP A 119 -8.64 -0.58 27.26
C ASP A 119 -8.72 -2.00 26.69
N PHE A 120 -9.82 -2.33 26.02
CA PHE A 120 -10.12 -3.66 25.50
C PHE A 120 -9.77 -3.79 24.01
N PRO A 121 -9.28 -4.95 23.56
CA PRO A 121 -9.15 -5.26 22.14
C PRO A 121 -10.52 -5.36 21.45
N HIS A 122 -10.60 -4.74 20.26
CA HIS A 122 -11.73 -4.82 19.35
C HIS A 122 -11.33 -5.59 18.09
N VAL A 123 -12.01 -6.70 17.81
CA VAL A 123 -11.81 -7.50 16.60
C VAL A 123 -12.99 -7.27 15.66
N VAL A 124 -12.74 -6.63 14.52
CA VAL A 124 -13.74 -6.36 13.49
C VAL A 124 -13.62 -7.42 12.41
N ILE A 125 -14.66 -8.23 12.25
CA ILE A 125 -14.70 -9.34 11.32
C ILE A 125 -15.46 -8.91 10.07
N CYS A 126 -14.83 -9.07 8.90
CA CYS A 126 -15.41 -8.71 7.61
C CYS A 126 -14.89 -9.60 6.49
N ASN A 127 -15.55 -9.56 5.32
CA ASN A 127 -14.99 -10.14 4.10
C ASN A 127 -14.12 -9.10 3.36
N GLU A 128 -13.44 -9.54 2.30
CA GLU A 128 -12.57 -8.70 1.49
C GLU A 128 -13.30 -7.55 0.78
N GLY A 129 -14.51 -7.78 0.28
CA GLY A 129 -15.31 -6.72 -0.37
C GLY A 129 -15.63 -5.57 0.58
N VAL A 130 -15.93 -5.91 1.83
CA VAL A 130 -16.18 -4.96 2.92
C VAL A 130 -14.92 -4.26 3.37
N LEU A 131 -13.80 -4.99 3.48
CA LEU A 131 -12.50 -4.38 3.74
C LEU A 131 -12.18 -3.31 2.69
N ASN A 132 -12.38 -3.61 1.41
CA ASN A 132 -12.15 -2.65 0.32
C ASN A 132 -13.05 -1.42 0.45
N ALA A 133 -14.33 -1.61 0.83
CA ALA A 133 -15.24 -0.51 1.11
C ALA A 133 -14.80 0.33 2.32
N ILE A 134 -14.32 -0.29 3.40
CA ILE A 134 -13.75 0.40 4.57
C ILE A 134 -12.50 1.20 4.18
N ILE A 135 -11.61 0.63 3.38
CA ILE A 135 -10.39 1.29 2.90
C ILE A 135 -10.73 2.55 2.11
N ARG A 136 -11.75 2.46 1.24
CA ARG A 136 -12.18 3.54 0.36
C ARG A 136 -12.99 4.62 1.09
N ASP A 137 -13.99 4.20 1.87
CA ASP A 137 -15.07 5.08 2.34
C ASP A 137 -15.04 5.35 3.85
N ALA A 138 -14.28 4.57 4.63
CA ALA A 138 -14.08 4.77 6.07
C ALA A 138 -12.58 4.86 6.45
N PRO A 139 -11.80 5.78 5.84
CA PRO A 139 -10.36 5.83 6.00
C PRO A 139 -9.89 6.05 7.45
N ASP A 140 -10.54 6.94 8.20
CA ASP A 140 -10.12 7.32 9.56
C ASP A 140 -10.36 6.21 10.58
N PHE A 141 -11.27 5.27 10.27
CA PHE A 141 -11.57 4.13 11.12
C PHE A 141 -10.34 3.24 11.34
N TRP A 142 -9.64 2.87 10.27
CA TRP A 142 -8.53 1.91 10.34
C TRP A 142 -7.15 2.58 10.31
N ARG A 143 -7.03 3.81 9.79
CA ARG A 143 -5.74 4.50 9.60
C ARG A 143 -4.98 4.85 10.88
N TYR A 144 -5.59 4.82 12.07
CA TYR A 144 -4.94 5.30 13.29
C TYR A 144 -4.03 4.25 13.94
N LYS A 145 -4.57 3.08 14.32
CA LYS A 145 -3.81 1.99 14.99
C LYS A 145 -4.31 0.57 14.65
N ALA A 146 -5.07 0.39 13.57
CA ALA A 146 -5.60 -0.93 13.24
C ALA A 146 -4.48 -1.90 12.84
N SER A 147 -4.53 -3.12 13.37
CA SER A 147 -3.72 -4.25 12.87
C SER A 147 -4.60 -5.11 11.96
N PHE A 148 -4.05 -5.62 10.86
CA PHE A 148 -4.79 -6.46 9.92
C PHE A 148 -4.38 -7.92 10.09
N HIS A 149 -5.36 -8.82 10.04
CA HIS A 149 -5.17 -10.25 10.04
C HIS A 149 -6.03 -10.85 8.92
N ILE A 150 -5.39 -11.38 7.88
CA ILE A 150 -6.06 -11.87 6.67
C ILE A 150 -5.88 -13.38 6.64
N VAL A 151 -6.99 -14.13 6.74
CA VAL A 151 -6.95 -15.59 6.79
C VAL A 151 -6.82 -16.14 5.37
N LYS A 152 -5.67 -16.73 5.04
CA LYS A 152 -5.38 -17.25 3.68
C LYS A 152 -6.03 -18.62 3.47
N GLY A 153 -7.11 -18.69 2.68
CA GLY A 153 -7.76 -19.94 2.23
C GLY A 153 -7.70 -20.19 0.72
N LYS A 154 -7.01 -19.34 -0.04
CA LYS A 154 -6.63 -19.43 -1.48
C LYS A 154 -5.79 -18.18 -1.80
N PRO A 155 -4.97 -18.18 -2.88
CA PRO A 155 -3.89 -17.21 -3.02
C PRO A 155 -4.45 -15.80 -2.97
N VAL A 156 -4.08 -15.08 -1.91
CA VAL A 156 -4.29 -13.64 -1.81
C VAL A 156 -3.46 -13.04 -2.93
N GLN A 157 -4.13 -12.63 -4.00
CA GLN A 157 -3.59 -11.63 -4.89
C GLN A 157 -3.44 -10.37 -4.08
N THR A 158 -2.20 -10.08 -3.70
CA THR A 158 -1.71 -8.76 -3.31
C THR A 158 -2.36 -8.17 -2.04
N VAL A 159 -1.55 -7.99 -1.00
CA VAL A 159 -1.68 -6.76 -0.22
C VAL A 159 -1.48 -5.64 -1.24
N PRO A 160 -2.45 -4.73 -1.45
CA PRO A 160 -2.28 -3.71 -2.47
C PRO A 160 -1.04 -2.87 -2.14
N ASP A 161 -0.20 -2.60 -3.15
CA ASP A 161 0.93 -1.65 -3.12
C ASP A 161 0.51 -0.20 -2.72
N LEU A 162 -0.74 0.01 -2.29
CA LEU A 162 -1.31 1.25 -1.77
C LEU A 162 -0.63 1.75 -0.48
N LEU A 163 0.21 0.95 0.18
CA LEU A 163 0.99 1.38 1.35
C LEU A 163 2.36 2.00 1.00
N LEU A 164 2.77 2.00 -0.28
CA LEU A 164 4.08 2.50 -0.71
C LEU A 164 4.07 3.96 -1.22
N PHE A 165 2.90 4.57 -1.42
CA PHE A 165 2.81 5.93 -1.95
C PHE A 165 2.02 6.82 -0.99
N GLY A 166 2.75 7.50 -0.11
CA GLY A 166 2.20 8.49 0.84
C GLY A 166 2.91 8.57 2.19
N CYS A 167 4.03 7.86 2.38
CA CYS A 167 4.62 7.65 3.70
C CYS A 167 5.69 8.67 4.13
N GLU A 168 5.37 9.97 4.21
CA GLU A 168 6.20 10.92 4.99
C GLU A 168 5.74 11.04 6.47
N ARG A 169 4.64 10.39 6.87
CA ARG A 169 4.04 10.52 8.23
C ARG A 169 4.07 9.26 9.11
N TRP A 170 4.65 8.16 8.64
CA TRP A 170 4.47 6.81 9.22
C TRP A 170 5.72 6.21 9.87
N GLU A 171 6.84 6.95 9.95
CA GLU A 171 8.07 6.51 10.62
C GLU A 171 7.87 6.17 12.11
N LYS A 172 6.83 6.73 12.76
CA LYS A 172 6.59 6.54 14.20
C LYS A 172 6.13 5.14 14.62
N ASN A 173 5.55 4.34 13.71
CA ASN A 173 5.07 2.98 14.04
C ASN A 173 6.04 1.86 13.63
N VAL A 174 7.02 2.14 12.75
CA VAL A 174 7.96 1.14 12.25
C VAL A 174 8.74 0.44 13.38
N PRO A 175 9.24 1.14 14.42
CA PRO A 175 9.95 0.46 15.51
C PRO A 175 9.09 -0.54 16.31
N ARG A 176 7.77 -0.32 16.38
CA ARG A 176 6.84 -1.28 17.01
C ARG A 176 6.65 -2.51 16.13
N GLU A 177 6.45 -2.30 14.83
CA GLU A 177 6.29 -3.39 13.86
C GLU A 177 7.53 -4.29 13.84
N ILE A 178 8.74 -3.72 13.94
CA ILE A 178 9.99 -4.48 14.04
C ILE A 178 9.99 -5.36 15.31
N LYS A 179 9.58 -4.83 16.47
CA LYS A 179 9.51 -5.62 17.72
C LYS A 179 8.52 -6.78 17.64
N ILE A 180 7.38 -6.57 16.98
CA ILE A 180 6.39 -7.64 16.77
C ILE A 180 6.98 -8.71 15.85
N ASN A 181 7.59 -8.29 14.74
CA ASN A 181 8.23 -9.19 13.79
C ASN A 181 9.38 -9.99 14.44
N GLU A 182 10.19 -9.36 15.29
CA GLU A 182 11.24 -10.03 16.09
C GLU A 182 10.66 -11.11 17.00
N TYR A 183 9.60 -10.80 17.74
CA TYR A 183 8.90 -11.78 18.57
C TYR A 183 8.36 -12.95 17.75
N LEU A 184 7.74 -12.68 16.59
CA LEU A 184 7.22 -13.73 15.70
C LEU A 184 8.34 -14.64 15.17
N LEU A 185 9.49 -14.07 14.81
CA LEU A 185 10.65 -14.83 14.35
C LEU A 185 11.23 -15.78 15.42
N GLU A 186 11.09 -15.45 16.71
CA GLU A 186 11.49 -16.36 17.80
C GLU A 186 10.52 -17.53 18.00
N LYS A 187 9.26 -17.38 17.56
CA LYS A 187 8.20 -18.39 17.76
C LYS A 187 7.96 -19.26 16.53
N VAL A 188 8.27 -18.74 15.35
CA VAL A 188 8.01 -19.41 14.09
C VAL A 188 8.86 -20.66 13.93
N LYS A 189 8.20 -21.79 13.72
CA LYS A 189 8.85 -23.08 13.46
C LYS A 189 8.93 -23.38 11.97
N SER A 190 7.92 -22.97 11.19
CA SER A 190 7.88 -23.15 9.74
C SER A 190 8.89 -22.25 9.04
N ASP A 191 9.69 -22.85 8.16
CA ASP A 191 10.67 -22.12 7.35
C ASP A 191 9.95 -21.15 6.40
N GLY A 192 8.80 -21.54 5.83
CA GLY A 192 8.00 -20.66 4.98
C GLY A 192 7.53 -19.39 5.70
N GLN A 193 6.92 -19.55 6.88
CA GLN A 193 6.51 -18.40 7.70
C GLN A 193 7.72 -17.55 8.13
N ARG A 194 8.87 -18.17 8.42
CA ARG A 194 10.11 -17.45 8.73
C ARG A 194 10.58 -16.60 7.55
N ALA A 195 10.47 -17.11 6.32
CA ALA A 195 10.83 -16.37 5.10
C ALA A 195 9.97 -15.11 4.92
N TYR A 196 8.65 -15.21 5.10
CA TYR A 196 7.75 -14.06 5.04
C TYR A 196 8.07 -13.03 6.13
N LEU A 197 8.34 -13.46 7.36
CA LEU A 197 8.72 -12.54 8.43
C LEU A 197 10.05 -11.84 8.16
N PHE A 198 11.05 -12.51 7.58
CA PHE A 198 12.27 -11.83 7.13
C PHE A 198 11.98 -10.83 6.01
N PHE A 199 11.15 -11.20 5.04
CA PHE A 199 10.76 -10.32 3.94
C PHE A 199 10.02 -9.06 4.44
N GLU A 200 9.10 -9.21 5.39
CA GLU A 200 8.43 -8.10 6.06
C GLU A 200 9.43 -7.22 6.81
N ARG A 201 10.35 -7.82 7.57
CA ARG A 201 11.39 -7.06 8.27
C ARG A 201 12.25 -6.24 7.32
N ALA A 202 12.55 -6.77 6.15
CA ALA A 202 13.27 -6.04 5.11
C ALA A 202 12.49 -4.81 4.63
N GLN A 203 11.17 -4.94 4.42
CA GLN A 203 10.31 -3.81 4.08
C GLN A 203 10.28 -2.75 5.19
N LEU A 204 10.21 -3.16 6.46
CA LEU A 204 10.24 -2.25 7.60
C LEU A 204 11.54 -1.43 7.62
N TYR A 205 12.69 -2.08 7.44
CA TYR A 205 13.98 -1.38 7.35
C TYR A 205 14.07 -0.48 6.11
N LEU A 206 13.48 -0.88 4.98
CA LEU A 206 13.39 -0.02 3.79
C LEU A 206 12.61 1.27 4.08
N ARG A 207 11.50 1.20 4.84
CA ARG A 207 10.75 2.41 5.26
C ARG A 207 11.56 3.33 6.17
N LEU A 208 12.47 2.79 6.97
CA LEU A 208 13.40 3.57 7.80
C LEU A 208 14.62 4.08 7.03
N SER A 209 14.71 3.79 5.72
CA SER A 209 15.90 4.05 4.90
C SER A 209 17.16 3.34 5.42
N GLU A 210 17.02 2.27 6.20
CA GLU A 210 18.12 1.42 6.67
C GLU A 210 18.40 0.33 5.61
N TYR A 211 18.94 0.76 4.48
CA TYR A 211 19.08 -0.07 3.27
C TYR A 211 19.92 -1.33 3.47
N GLU A 212 21.00 -1.25 4.23
CA GLU A 212 21.89 -2.40 4.49
C GLU A 212 21.16 -3.51 5.25
N LYS A 213 20.37 -3.14 6.26
CA LYS A 213 19.55 -4.11 7.01
C LYS A 213 18.42 -4.65 6.15
N ALA A 214 17.79 -3.81 5.33
CA ALA A 214 16.77 -4.26 4.39
C ALA A 214 17.34 -5.33 3.44
N LEU A 215 18.52 -5.09 2.85
CA LEU A 215 19.22 -6.05 2.00
C LEU A 215 19.58 -7.34 2.74
N GLU A 216 20.05 -7.24 3.99
CA GLU A 216 20.34 -8.40 4.83
C GLU A 216 19.10 -9.30 4.99
N TYR A 217 17.96 -8.71 5.36
CA TYR A 217 16.73 -9.46 5.56
C TYR A 217 16.11 -9.99 4.27
N TYR A 218 16.21 -9.25 3.15
CA TYR A 218 15.81 -9.78 1.85
C TYR A 218 16.66 -10.99 1.43
N ARG A 219 17.96 -10.99 1.72
CA ARG A 219 18.83 -12.15 1.46
C ARG A 219 18.42 -13.36 2.31
N LYS A 220 18.14 -13.15 3.59
CA LYS A 220 17.63 -14.22 4.48
C LYS A 220 16.29 -14.78 3.99
N SER A 221 15.36 -13.93 3.54
CA SER A 221 14.10 -14.42 2.97
C SER A 221 14.30 -15.17 1.66
N LEU A 222 15.19 -14.68 0.79
CA LEU A 222 15.51 -15.30 -0.49
C LEU A 222 16.07 -16.70 -0.35
N GLU A 223 17.04 -16.90 0.55
CA GLU A 223 17.65 -18.21 0.81
C GLU A 223 16.59 -19.28 1.12
N ILE A 224 15.60 -18.92 1.94
CA ILE A 224 14.51 -19.83 2.28
C ILE A 224 13.53 -19.98 1.10
N PHE A 225 13.11 -18.88 0.45
CA PHE A 225 12.20 -18.99 -0.69
C PHE A 225 12.79 -19.80 -1.85
N GLU A 226 14.11 -19.73 -2.08
CA GLU A 226 14.84 -20.58 -3.01
C GLU A 226 14.80 -22.05 -2.58
N SER A 227 15.01 -22.36 -1.30
CA SER A 227 14.89 -23.73 -0.80
C SER A 227 13.48 -24.32 -0.88
N LEU A 228 12.46 -23.46 -0.91
CA LEU A 228 11.05 -23.83 -1.02
C LEU A 228 10.51 -23.77 -2.46
N ASP A 229 11.38 -23.49 -3.45
CA ASP A 229 10.99 -23.27 -4.84
C ASP A 229 9.85 -22.24 -5.03
N ASN A 230 9.75 -21.26 -4.13
CA ASN A 230 8.73 -20.21 -4.19
C ASN A 230 9.13 -19.11 -5.17
N LEU A 231 9.03 -19.41 -6.46
CA LEU A 231 9.41 -18.53 -7.56
C LEU A 231 8.76 -17.14 -7.48
N TYR A 232 7.50 -17.07 -7.03
CA TYR A 232 6.79 -15.79 -6.92
C TYR A 232 7.48 -14.86 -5.93
N GLU A 233 7.72 -15.33 -4.70
CA GLU A 233 8.35 -14.51 -3.67
C GLU A 233 9.82 -14.20 -3.96
N ILE A 234 10.54 -15.11 -4.64
CA ILE A 234 11.89 -14.82 -5.16
C ILE A 234 11.85 -13.62 -6.12
N ALA A 235 10.91 -13.62 -7.07
CA ALA A 235 10.77 -12.55 -8.04
C ALA A 235 10.42 -11.21 -7.37
N VAL A 236 9.54 -11.23 -6.36
CA VAL A 236 9.19 -10.04 -5.58
C VAL A 236 10.41 -9.53 -4.81
N ALA A 237 11.15 -10.39 -4.12
CA ALA A 237 12.35 -10.02 -3.36
C ALA A 237 13.43 -9.43 -4.26
N TYR A 238 13.70 -10.02 -5.44
CA TYR A 238 14.60 -9.42 -6.42
C TYR A 238 14.13 -8.03 -6.86
N ARG A 239 12.84 -7.82 -7.12
CA ARG A 239 12.32 -6.49 -7.46
C ARG A 239 12.56 -5.49 -6.33
N GLN A 240 12.32 -5.86 -5.08
CA GLN A 240 12.52 -4.97 -3.94
C GLN A 240 14.00 -4.65 -3.68
N ILE A 241 14.90 -5.62 -3.86
CA ILE A 241 16.34 -5.37 -3.85
C ILE A 241 16.73 -4.40 -4.97
N GLY A 242 16.13 -4.54 -6.16
CA GLY A 242 16.31 -3.60 -7.26
C GLY A 242 15.89 -2.17 -6.88
N VAL A 243 14.78 -2.00 -6.15
CA VAL A 243 14.32 -0.71 -5.63
C VAL A 243 15.35 -0.11 -4.66
N ILE A 244 15.92 -0.91 -3.76
CA ILE A 244 16.96 -0.44 -2.82
C ILE A 244 18.16 0.12 -3.58
N TYR A 245 18.73 -0.66 -4.50
CA TYR A 245 19.88 -0.19 -5.29
C TYR A 245 19.55 1.03 -6.15
N GLN A 246 18.32 1.13 -6.66
CA GLN A 246 17.88 2.33 -7.40
C GLN A 246 17.91 3.58 -6.51
N VAL A 247 17.44 3.48 -5.26
CA VAL A 247 17.44 4.60 -4.30
C VAL A 247 18.87 4.96 -3.88
N GLN A 248 19.76 3.98 -3.75
CA GLN A 248 21.18 4.19 -3.46
C GLN A 248 21.99 4.73 -4.66
N GLY A 249 21.40 4.83 -5.85
CA GLY A 249 22.07 5.28 -7.07
C GLY A 249 22.91 4.19 -7.77
N GLU A 250 22.84 2.95 -7.31
CA GLU A 250 23.53 1.79 -7.90
C GLU A 250 22.71 1.20 -9.06
N TYR A 251 22.53 1.99 -10.11
CA TYR A 251 21.59 1.71 -11.20
C TYR A 251 21.86 0.40 -11.96
N ASP A 252 23.12 0.02 -12.17
CA ASP A 252 23.45 -1.22 -12.87
C ASP A 252 23.03 -2.47 -12.08
N LYS A 253 23.24 -2.45 -10.75
CA LYS A 253 22.78 -3.51 -9.85
C LYS A 253 21.26 -3.55 -9.82
N ALA A 254 20.61 -2.39 -9.73
CA ALA A 254 19.16 -2.31 -9.75
C ALA A 254 18.57 -2.94 -11.03
N LEU A 255 19.14 -2.63 -12.20
CA LEU A 255 18.75 -3.23 -13.48
C LEU A 255 19.04 -4.74 -13.53
N GLU A 256 20.13 -5.23 -12.94
CA GLU A 256 20.40 -6.67 -12.82
C GLU A 256 19.27 -7.37 -12.06
N TYR A 257 18.92 -6.88 -10.87
CA TYR A 257 17.86 -7.47 -10.04
C TYR A 257 16.47 -7.34 -10.67
N TYR A 258 16.17 -6.22 -11.35
CA TYR A 258 14.95 -6.10 -12.14
C TYR A 258 14.89 -7.09 -13.30
N ARG A 259 16.00 -7.39 -13.97
CA ARG A 259 16.02 -8.43 -15.02
C ARG A 259 15.76 -9.82 -14.46
N LYS A 260 16.38 -10.18 -13.33
CA LYS A 260 16.13 -11.47 -12.63
C LYS A 260 14.66 -11.61 -12.24
N SER A 261 14.09 -10.56 -11.64
CA SER A 261 12.67 -10.50 -11.27
C SER A 261 11.75 -10.63 -12.49
N LEU A 262 12.04 -9.88 -13.56
CA LEU A 262 11.26 -9.87 -14.80
C LEU A 262 11.23 -11.23 -15.49
N GLU A 263 12.36 -11.95 -15.50
CA GLU A 263 12.44 -13.29 -16.08
C GLU A 263 11.48 -14.26 -15.37
N ILE A 264 11.48 -14.26 -14.04
CA ILE A 264 10.59 -15.11 -13.26
C ILE A 264 9.13 -14.69 -13.44
N PHE A 265 8.81 -13.40 -13.36
CA PHE A 265 7.42 -12.93 -13.56
C PHE A 265 6.89 -13.25 -14.97
N LYS A 266 7.74 -13.25 -15.99
CA LYS A 266 7.38 -13.73 -17.35
C LYS A 266 7.06 -15.22 -17.35
N ASN A 267 7.85 -16.04 -16.67
CA ASN A 267 7.59 -17.48 -16.54
C ASN A 267 6.27 -17.75 -15.79
N LEU A 268 5.99 -16.95 -14.75
CA LEU A 268 4.75 -17.02 -13.98
C LEU A 268 3.55 -16.37 -14.69
N LYS A 269 3.77 -15.68 -15.81
CA LYS A 269 2.77 -14.90 -16.54
C LYS A 269 2.06 -13.84 -15.67
N ASP A 270 2.76 -13.30 -14.66
CA ASP A 270 2.24 -12.19 -13.86
C ASP A 270 2.41 -10.87 -14.62
N VAL A 271 1.42 -10.56 -15.45
CA VAL A 271 1.41 -9.36 -16.30
C VAL A 271 1.48 -8.07 -15.49
N GLN A 272 0.89 -8.03 -14.29
CA GLN A 272 0.91 -6.83 -13.45
C GLN A 272 2.32 -6.58 -12.89
N ALA A 273 2.99 -7.62 -12.40
CA ALA A 273 4.35 -7.50 -11.90
C ALA A 273 5.37 -7.21 -13.03
N ILE A 274 5.15 -7.76 -14.23
CA ILE A 274 5.92 -7.42 -15.44
C ILE A 274 5.83 -5.92 -15.75
N ALA A 275 4.61 -5.37 -15.76
CA ALA A 275 4.39 -3.96 -16.04
C ALA A 275 5.10 -3.06 -15.00
N LYS A 276 4.94 -3.35 -13.71
CA LYS A 276 5.63 -2.64 -12.62
C LYS A 276 7.16 -2.69 -12.78
N THR A 277 7.70 -3.83 -13.17
CA THR A 277 9.15 -4.00 -13.37
C THR A 277 9.64 -3.19 -14.57
N TYR A 278 8.91 -3.18 -15.69
CA TYR A 278 9.22 -2.29 -16.83
C TYR A 278 9.16 -0.81 -16.45
N HIS A 279 8.17 -0.38 -15.67
CA HIS A 279 8.10 0.99 -15.16
C HIS A 279 9.36 1.37 -14.36
N ASN A 280 9.80 0.50 -13.44
CA ASN A 280 10.99 0.76 -12.63
C ASN A 280 12.27 0.83 -13.48
N MET A 281 12.43 -0.08 -14.45
CA MET A 281 13.54 -0.02 -15.40
C MET A 281 13.51 1.27 -16.23
N GLY A 282 12.34 1.70 -16.69
CA GLY A 282 12.16 2.98 -17.38
C GLY A 282 12.58 4.17 -16.53
N SER A 283 12.26 4.16 -15.23
CA SER A 283 12.70 5.18 -14.28
C SER A 283 14.21 5.24 -14.12
N ILE A 284 14.90 4.10 -14.12
CA ILE A 284 16.38 4.10 -14.05
C ILE A 284 16.97 4.74 -15.29
N TYR A 285 16.54 4.31 -16.49
CA TYR A 285 17.05 4.90 -17.74
C TYR A 285 16.73 6.39 -17.86
N GLN A 286 15.59 6.84 -17.31
CA GLN A 286 15.28 8.27 -17.25
C GLN A 286 16.30 9.02 -16.40
N ILE A 287 16.67 8.49 -15.22
CA ILE A 287 17.65 9.12 -14.32
C ILE A 287 19.05 9.12 -14.96
N GLN A 288 19.41 8.06 -15.68
CA GLN A 288 20.68 7.97 -16.41
C GLN A 288 20.74 8.86 -17.67
N GLY A 289 19.65 9.52 -18.05
CA GLY A 289 19.57 10.34 -19.27
C GLY A 289 19.39 9.53 -20.56
N GLU A 290 19.19 8.21 -20.46
CA GLU A 290 18.92 7.33 -21.60
C GLU A 290 17.44 7.38 -22.02
N TYR A 291 16.98 8.58 -22.40
CA TYR A 291 15.57 8.90 -22.60
C TYR A 291 14.85 8.01 -23.61
N SER A 292 15.52 7.60 -24.71
CA SER A 292 14.92 6.68 -25.70
C SER A 292 14.61 5.31 -25.10
N LYS A 293 15.52 4.74 -24.29
CA LYS A 293 15.28 3.48 -23.58
C LYS A 293 14.22 3.65 -22.51
N ALA A 294 14.24 4.75 -21.76
CA ALA A 294 13.23 5.04 -20.75
C ALA A 294 11.81 5.05 -21.37
N LEU A 295 11.63 5.73 -22.50
CA LEU A 295 10.36 5.75 -23.24
C LEU A 295 9.98 4.37 -23.77
N GLU A 296 10.93 3.54 -24.21
CA GLU A 296 10.65 2.15 -24.64
C GLU A 296 10.08 1.32 -23.48
N TYR A 297 10.72 1.34 -22.32
CA TYR A 297 10.26 0.61 -21.14
C TYR A 297 8.94 1.16 -20.58
N TYR A 298 8.76 2.48 -20.60
CA TYR A 298 7.47 3.08 -20.24
C TYR A 298 6.34 2.70 -21.20
N ARG A 299 6.59 2.61 -22.52
CA ARG A 299 5.58 2.11 -23.47
C ARG A 299 5.23 0.65 -23.22
N LYS A 300 6.21 -0.21 -22.98
CA LYS A 300 5.96 -1.62 -22.59
C LYS A 300 5.13 -1.74 -21.33
N SER A 301 5.39 -0.90 -20.33
CA SER A 301 4.59 -0.84 -19.10
C SER A 301 3.18 -0.30 -19.36
N LEU A 302 3.05 0.73 -20.19
CA LEU A 302 1.79 1.39 -20.52
C LEU A 302 0.83 0.43 -21.21
N GLU A 303 1.29 -0.27 -22.24
CA GLU A 303 0.50 -1.24 -23.01
C GLU A 303 -0.13 -2.30 -22.09
N ILE A 304 0.64 -2.81 -21.12
CA ILE A 304 0.13 -3.80 -20.17
C ILE A 304 -0.90 -3.17 -19.21
N PHE A 305 -0.63 -1.99 -18.65
CA PHE A 305 -1.58 -1.36 -17.74
C PHE A 305 -2.86 -0.88 -18.43
N GLU A 306 -2.80 -0.51 -19.72
CA GLU A 306 -3.98 -0.24 -20.56
C GLU A 306 -4.85 -1.49 -20.69
N ASN A 307 -4.23 -2.65 -20.97
CA ASN A 307 -4.92 -3.94 -21.04
C ASN A 307 -5.49 -4.39 -19.69
N LEU A 308 -4.85 -4.01 -18.58
CA LEU A 308 -5.33 -4.28 -17.22
C LEU A 308 -6.34 -3.25 -16.71
N HIS A 309 -6.59 -2.18 -17.47
CA HIS A 309 -7.38 -1.03 -17.04
C HIS A 309 -6.89 -0.40 -15.71
N ASP A 310 -5.60 -0.52 -15.39
CA ASP A 310 -4.97 0.13 -14.23
C ASP A 310 -4.66 1.60 -14.55
N THR A 311 -5.73 2.39 -14.54
CA THR A 311 -5.72 3.82 -14.87
C THR A 311 -4.80 4.63 -13.97
N HIS A 312 -4.66 4.27 -12.69
CA HIS A 312 -3.75 4.97 -11.78
C HIS A 312 -2.28 4.77 -12.18
N SER A 313 -1.88 3.55 -12.53
CA SER A 313 -0.53 3.29 -13.05
C SER A 313 -0.26 3.96 -14.40
N ILE A 314 -1.27 4.02 -15.27
CA ILE A 314 -1.21 4.77 -16.54
C ILE A 314 -0.89 6.25 -16.30
N ALA A 315 -1.56 6.89 -15.32
CA ALA A 315 -1.33 8.30 -14.99
C ALA A 315 0.14 8.58 -14.59
N LYS A 316 0.76 7.67 -13.81
CA LYS A 316 2.18 7.77 -13.43
C LYS A 316 3.10 7.65 -14.63
N ILE A 317 2.79 6.76 -15.57
CA ILE A 317 3.59 6.59 -16.78
C ILE A 317 3.50 7.84 -17.67
N TYR A 318 2.29 8.37 -17.88
CA TYR A 318 2.12 9.63 -18.61
C TYR A 318 2.87 10.79 -17.95
N HIS A 319 2.86 10.89 -16.62
CA HIS A 319 3.65 11.89 -15.92
C HIS A 319 5.16 11.76 -16.22
N ASN A 320 5.70 10.54 -16.15
CA ASN A 320 7.14 10.31 -16.38
C ASN A 320 7.53 10.52 -17.85
N MET A 321 6.69 10.08 -18.79
CA MET A 321 6.88 10.38 -20.21
C MET A 321 6.84 11.89 -20.48
N GLY A 322 5.91 12.62 -19.88
CA GLY A 322 5.86 14.09 -19.94
C GLY A 322 7.15 14.74 -19.43
N SER A 323 7.70 14.21 -18.33
CA SER A 323 8.99 14.66 -17.78
C SER A 323 10.16 14.42 -18.73
N ILE A 324 10.18 13.30 -19.44
CA ILE A 324 11.22 13.03 -20.44
C ILE A 324 11.12 14.05 -21.58
N TYR A 325 9.92 14.25 -22.16
CA TYR A 325 9.74 15.23 -23.23
C TYR A 325 10.05 16.66 -22.79
N GLN A 326 9.75 17.01 -21.54
CA GLN A 326 10.16 18.30 -20.97
C GLN A 326 11.67 18.46 -21.01
N ILE A 327 12.44 17.47 -20.54
CA ILE A 327 13.90 17.54 -20.52
C ILE A 327 14.49 17.59 -21.94
N GLN A 328 13.85 16.91 -22.91
CA GLN A 328 14.25 16.94 -24.31
C GLN A 328 13.87 18.25 -25.04
N GLY A 329 13.19 19.20 -24.37
CA GLY A 329 12.72 20.44 -24.98
C GLY A 329 11.46 20.28 -25.86
N GLU A 330 10.85 19.10 -25.88
CA GLU A 330 9.61 18.82 -26.61
C GLU A 330 8.38 19.25 -25.79
N TYR A 331 8.33 20.54 -25.44
CA TYR A 331 7.38 21.11 -24.49
C TYR A 331 5.90 20.86 -24.83
N SER A 332 5.52 20.88 -26.11
CA SER A 332 4.15 20.59 -26.53
C SER A 332 3.74 19.15 -26.21
N LYS A 333 4.63 18.18 -26.42
CA LYS A 333 4.38 16.76 -26.04
C LYS A 333 4.41 16.61 -24.53
N ALA A 334 5.31 17.28 -23.84
CA ALA A 334 5.35 17.28 -22.38
C ALA A 334 4.00 17.70 -21.78
N LEU A 335 3.44 18.83 -22.25
CA LEU A 335 2.13 19.31 -21.82
C LEU A 335 0.98 18.36 -22.19
N GLU A 336 1.03 17.70 -23.35
CA GLU A 336 0.04 16.68 -23.72
C GLU A 336 0.02 15.53 -22.70
N TYR A 337 1.19 14.95 -22.43
CA TYR A 337 1.32 13.83 -21.49
C TYR A 337 1.00 14.25 -20.04
N TYR A 338 1.42 15.44 -19.62
CA TYR A 338 1.03 15.96 -18.31
C TYR A 338 -0.47 16.20 -18.18
N ARG A 339 -1.16 16.67 -19.23
CA ARG A 339 -2.63 16.82 -19.19
C ARG A 339 -3.34 15.48 -19.07
N LYS A 340 -2.92 14.46 -19.84
CA LYS A 340 -3.46 13.09 -19.73
C LYS A 340 -3.26 12.54 -18.31
N SER A 341 -2.08 12.75 -17.73
CA SER A 341 -1.78 12.34 -16.36
C SER A 341 -2.63 13.09 -15.33
N LEU A 342 -2.75 14.41 -15.47
CA LEU A 342 -3.51 15.28 -14.57
C LEU A 342 -5.00 14.89 -14.52
N GLU A 343 -5.63 14.72 -15.67
CA GLU A 343 -7.04 14.32 -15.77
C GLU A 343 -7.33 13.05 -14.97
N ILE A 344 -6.45 12.04 -15.09
CA ILE A 344 -6.60 10.80 -14.35
C ILE A 344 -6.36 11.00 -12.85
N PHE A 345 -5.31 11.71 -12.45
CA PHE A 345 -5.05 11.98 -11.04
C PHE A 345 -6.19 12.77 -10.37
N GLU A 346 -6.81 13.72 -11.07
CA GLU A 346 -7.98 14.46 -10.59
C GLU A 346 -9.19 13.53 -10.40
N ASN A 347 -9.45 12.64 -11.36
CA ASN A 347 -10.52 11.64 -11.25
C ASN A 347 -10.33 10.69 -10.05
N PHE A 348 -9.08 10.31 -9.74
CA PHE A 348 -8.74 9.49 -8.58
C PHE A 348 -8.62 10.27 -7.27
N LYS A 349 -8.77 11.60 -7.30
CA LYS A 349 -8.49 12.49 -6.16
C LYS A 349 -7.08 12.26 -5.57
N ASP A 350 -6.11 11.89 -6.41
CA ASP A 350 -4.71 11.78 -6.02
C ASP A 350 -4.10 13.19 -5.92
N VAL A 351 -4.30 13.81 -4.76
CA VAL A 351 -3.83 15.17 -4.48
C VAL A 351 -2.31 15.32 -4.66
N GLN A 352 -1.51 14.28 -4.42
CA GLN A 352 -0.06 14.34 -4.61
C GLN A 352 0.30 14.32 -6.10
N GLY A 353 -0.31 13.40 -6.86
CA GLY A 353 -0.15 13.30 -8.32
C GLY A 353 -0.59 14.59 -9.03
N VAL A 354 -1.73 15.16 -8.63
CA VAL A 354 -2.23 16.45 -9.13
C VAL A 354 -1.25 17.58 -8.82
N ALA A 355 -0.84 17.74 -7.56
CA ALA A 355 0.07 18.82 -7.16
C ALA A 355 1.42 18.75 -7.88
N LYS A 356 1.98 17.54 -8.04
CA LYS A 356 3.24 17.32 -8.76
C LYS A 356 3.09 17.63 -10.25
N THR A 357 1.98 17.23 -10.86
CA THR A 357 1.74 17.46 -12.29
C THR A 357 1.50 18.94 -12.59
N TYR A 358 0.74 19.65 -11.75
CA TYR A 358 0.63 21.11 -11.85
C TYR A 358 1.98 21.82 -11.74
N HIS A 359 2.83 21.39 -10.80
CA HIS A 359 4.17 21.96 -10.67
C HIS A 359 4.98 21.82 -11.97
N ASN A 360 4.98 20.64 -12.58
CA ASN A 360 5.74 20.40 -13.81
C ASN A 360 5.15 21.13 -15.03
N ILE A 361 3.82 21.23 -15.13
CA ILE A 361 3.19 22.10 -16.14
C ILE A 361 3.63 23.56 -15.93
N GLY A 362 3.74 24.02 -14.68
CA GLY A 362 4.28 25.33 -14.33
C GLY A 362 5.71 25.53 -14.84
N ILE A 363 6.58 24.54 -14.64
CA ILE A 363 7.96 24.54 -15.16
C ILE A 363 7.97 24.68 -16.68
N VAL A 364 7.19 23.88 -17.41
CA VAL A 364 7.15 23.94 -18.87
C VAL A 364 6.72 25.33 -19.36
N ASN A 365 5.68 25.92 -18.76
CA ASN A 365 5.24 27.27 -19.13
C ASN A 365 6.29 28.34 -18.78
N GLN A 366 7.01 28.20 -17.66
CA GLN A 366 8.10 29.11 -17.29
C GLN A 366 9.20 29.09 -18.34
N ILE A 367 9.64 27.91 -18.77
CA ILE A 367 10.69 27.75 -19.79
C ILE A 367 10.25 28.34 -21.14
N GLN A 368 8.96 28.22 -21.49
CA GLN A 368 8.40 28.82 -22.69
C GLN A 368 8.18 30.36 -22.58
N GLY A 369 8.47 30.97 -21.43
CA GLY A 369 8.27 32.40 -21.19
C GLY A 369 6.82 32.81 -20.91
N GLU A 370 5.93 31.84 -20.75
CA GLU A 370 4.50 32.01 -20.44
C GLU A 370 4.29 32.22 -18.93
N TYR A 371 4.95 33.24 -18.37
CA TYR A 371 5.06 33.44 -16.92
C TYR A 371 3.72 33.52 -16.19
N THR A 372 2.69 34.11 -16.80
CA THR A 372 1.35 34.19 -16.20
C THR A 372 0.74 32.79 -16.01
N LYS A 373 0.85 31.91 -17.01
CA LYS A 373 0.37 30.52 -16.91
C LYS A 373 1.22 29.72 -15.92
N ALA A 374 2.53 29.93 -15.93
CA ALA A 374 3.42 29.29 -14.97
C ALA A 374 3.02 29.58 -13.52
N LEU A 375 2.77 30.85 -13.19
CA LEU A 375 2.30 31.27 -11.87
C LEU A 375 0.94 30.65 -11.50
N GLU A 376 -0.01 30.59 -12.44
CA GLU A 376 -1.30 29.94 -12.22
C GLU A 376 -1.12 28.47 -11.78
N TYR A 377 -0.34 27.70 -12.52
CA TYR A 377 -0.11 26.28 -12.22
C TYR A 377 0.73 26.07 -10.96
N TYR A 378 1.73 26.90 -10.70
CA TYR A 378 2.47 26.84 -9.45
C TYR A 378 1.59 27.17 -8.24
N ASN A 379 0.69 28.15 -8.32
CA ASN A 379 -0.24 28.46 -7.24
C ASN A 379 -1.23 27.31 -6.98
N LYS A 380 -1.77 26.68 -8.03
CA LYS A 380 -2.59 25.45 -7.91
C LYS A 380 -1.83 24.32 -7.20
N SER A 381 -0.56 24.11 -7.56
CA SER A 381 0.31 23.14 -6.88
C SER A 381 0.54 23.50 -5.41
N LEU A 382 0.82 24.76 -5.12
CA LEU A 382 1.10 25.26 -3.76
C LEU A 382 -0.11 25.08 -2.85
N GLU A 383 -1.31 25.46 -3.29
CA GLU A 383 -2.55 25.33 -2.52
C GLU A 383 -2.79 23.88 -2.07
N ILE A 384 -2.56 22.92 -2.96
CA ILE A 384 -2.71 21.50 -2.63
C ILE A 384 -1.63 21.05 -1.64
N LYS A 385 -0.37 21.46 -1.86
CA LYS A 385 0.75 21.14 -0.96
C LYS A 385 0.54 21.70 0.45
N GLU A 386 -0.03 22.89 0.58
CA GLU A 386 -0.43 23.49 1.86
C GLU A 386 -1.53 22.65 2.54
N LYS A 387 -2.57 22.26 1.79
CA LYS A 387 -3.66 21.41 2.31
C LYS A 387 -3.17 20.06 2.84
N ILE A 388 -2.16 19.47 2.22
CA ILE A 388 -1.58 18.17 2.65
C ILE A 388 -0.39 18.32 3.61
N TYR A 389 -0.04 19.55 4.01
CA TYR A 389 1.11 19.85 4.88
C TYR A 389 2.46 19.33 4.34
N ASP A 390 2.66 19.33 3.02
CA ASP A 390 3.93 18.99 2.38
C ASP A 390 4.91 20.18 2.49
N ILE A 391 5.56 20.30 3.66
CA ILE A 391 6.46 21.43 3.98
C ILE A 391 7.57 21.58 2.94
N LYS A 392 8.16 20.47 2.47
CA LYS A 392 9.23 20.49 1.47
C LYS A 392 8.71 20.99 0.13
N GLY A 393 7.55 20.48 -0.29
CA GLY A 393 6.90 20.89 -1.53
C GLY A 393 6.45 22.34 -1.52
N ILE A 394 5.92 22.83 -0.40
CA ILE A 394 5.57 24.25 -0.19
C ILE A 394 6.80 25.12 -0.41
N ALA A 395 7.92 24.80 0.27
CA ALA A 395 9.16 25.54 0.15
C ALA A 395 9.71 25.50 -1.29
N ALA A 396 9.66 24.34 -1.95
CA ALA A 396 10.11 24.19 -3.33
C ALA A 396 9.25 25.00 -4.32
N THR A 397 7.92 24.86 -4.27
CA THR A 397 7.01 25.61 -5.16
C THR A 397 7.08 27.10 -4.90
N GLY A 398 7.15 27.54 -3.63
CA GLY A 398 7.29 28.94 -3.27
C GLY A 398 8.56 29.58 -3.83
N ARG A 399 9.69 28.85 -3.83
CA ARG A 399 10.92 29.30 -4.51
C ARG A 399 10.73 29.44 -6.02
N GLN A 400 10.07 28.48 -6.69
CA GLN A 400 9.78 28.60 -8.13
C GLN A 400 8.92 29.83 -8.44
N ILE A 401 7.86 30.07 -7.66
CA ILE A 401 6.98 31.24 -7.84
C ILE A 401 7.78 32.54 -7.76
N ARG A 402 8.66 32.67 -6.75
CA ARG A 402 9.54 33.84 -6.62
C ARG A 402 10.43 34.03 -7.85
N MET A 403 11.07 32.97 -8.32
CA MET A 403 11.92 33.04 -9.52
C MET A 403 11.13 33.45 -10.77
N VAL A 404 9.90 32.96 -10.94
CA VAL A 404 9.05 33.39 -12.05
C VAL A 404 8.70 34.88 -11.97
N HIS A 405 8.46 35.42 -10.77
CA HIS A 405 8.24 36.85 -10.60
C HIS A 405 9.48 37.67 -11.02
N GLU A 406 10.67 37.25 -10.58
CA GLU A 406 11.94 37.88 -10.95
C GLU A 406 12.20 37.80 -12.48
N ASP A 407 11.96 36.64 -13.09
CA ASP A 407 12.06 36.44 -14.54
C ASP A 407 11.06 37.31 -15.32
N ARG A 408 9.82 37.42 -14.82
CA ARG A 408 8.78 38.23 -15.44
C ARG A 408 9.13 39.72 -15.40
N GLU A 409 9.68 40.21 -14.29
CA GLU A 409 10.12 41.61 -14.18
C GLU A 409 11.29 41.90 -15.13
N LYS A 410 12.22 40.96 -15.24
CA LYS A 410 13.42 41.12 -16.07
C LYS A 410 13.17 40.97 -17.58
N TYR A 411 12.26 40.07 -17.97
CA TYR A 411 12.07 39.66 -19.37
C TYR A 411 10.63 39.87 -19.88
N GLY A 412 9.71 40.37 -19.07
CA GLY A 412 8.28 40.49 -19.39
C GLY A 412 7.94 41.37 -20.60
N GLY A 413 8.87 42.24 -21.04
CA GLY A 413 8.72 43.11 -22.22
C GLY A 413 9.44 42.64 -23.49
N ALA A 414 10.25 41.57 -23.45
CA ALA A 414 10.99 41.08 -24.62
C ALA A 414 10.12 40.13 -25.48
N SER A 415 10.17 40.27 -26.81
CA SER A 415 9.47 39.37 -27.73
C SER A 415 10.00 37.93 -27.60
N THR A 416 9.12 36.96 -27.84
CA THR A 416 9.34 35.51 -27.69
C THR A 416 10.61 35.00 -28.38
N ASP A 417 11.03 35.61 -29.51
CA ASP A 417 12.21 35.20 -30.27
C ASP A 417 13.56 35.60 -29.63
N GLN A 418 13.60 36.57 -28.70
CA GLN A 418 14.82 36.91 -27.96
C GLN A 418 15.04 36.06 -26.70
N LYS A 419 14.02 35.29 -26.27
CA LYS A 419 14.02 34.59 -24.98
C LYS A 419 14.61 33.17 -25.03
N VAL A 420 14.55 32.51 -26.18
CA VAL A 420 14.94 31.09 -26.32
C VAL A 420 16.46 30.91 -26.52
N SER A 421 17.21 31.97 -26.87
CA SER A 421 18.64 31.86 -27.21
C SER A 421 19.63 32.04 -26.05
N LYS A 422 19.14 32.20 -24.80
CA LYS A 422 20.01 32.53 -23.64
C LYS A 422 19.72 31.75 -22.35
N VAL A 423 19.02 30.62 -22.42
CA VAL A 423 18.85 29.71 -21.28
C VAL A 423 19.70 28.46 -21.47
#